data_AF-A0AAV9XUX9-F1
#
_entry.id   AF-A0AAV9XUX9-F1
#
_cell.length_a   1.000
_cell.length_b   1.000
_cell.length_c   1.000
_cell.angle_alpha   90.00
_cell.angle_beta   90.00
_cell.angle_gamma   90.00
#
_symmetry.space_group_name_H-M   'P 1'
#
loop_
_entity.id
_entity.type
_entity.pdbx_description
1 polymer ?
#
loop_
_entity_poly.entity_id
_entity_poly.type
_entity_poly.pdbx_seq_one_letter_code
_entity_poly.pdbx_strand_id
1 'polypeptide(L)'
;MVNSMISENNNDKYWSRERLIWGKSGEQLLKGSKILIIGSSKLILMSELVISLSYIGVNTIKLVDDQLIDENEHGKCMTLIDEKANILRKRKIQVIKDYISNFKSSINVDCIFKSPKEYITSLFNNDKNSYNVVVCINITNNLVNKLIINNKSRGRLKSPIINLKSYGFIGIYQVYFSEYNNLFLDLSNGSKNISKLKSLQLDKPIDKLLNNSLQINIDEINDFVFNNNNSYISKIPFPALILKFKSLIQSNNNGENLDIKDELVQMLSNINKEYNYKNFIQALHYLKNIYSFDAFNYLKTLIAEEGINIDTNDHDIYIHINIKYKIILSAIYDFYMRNNKFPVSNELPDIYCDSISYLEIENIYNEQYNDDLTQVHDYIQNKYGNIINIELIKLVLKYFFCFKNIIRTEFESLFNLYNKNGDINIQNDKFKSILNYIENDINNDNNLIYYFLAIDYYSYVDFEVTECNFSNFQQMFNNNLKDLGLSTYFNNCTNSENNDLIKW
;
A
#
# COMPACT_ATOMS: atom_id res chain seq x y z
N MET A 1 4.03 36.77 15.51
CA MET A 1 3.11 35.78 16.09
C MET A 1 1.73 35.78 15.43
N VAL A 2 1.11 36.93 15.17
CA VAL A 2 -0.21 36.97 14.48
C VAL A 2 -0.11 36.57 13.00
N ASN A 3 0.96 36.97 12.29
CA ASN A 3 1.15 36.60 10.88
C ASN A 3 1.50 35.11 10.66
N SER A 4 2.05 34.40 11.65
CA SER A 4 2.33 32.96 11.55
C SER A 4 1.07 32.11 11.78
N MET A 5 0.15 32.56 12.63
CA MET A 5 -1.15 31.91 12.83
C MET A 5 -2.09 32.09 11.62
N ILE A 6 -1.98 33.21 10.89
CA ILE A 6 -2.77 33.44 9.68
C ILE A 6 -2.26 32.55 8.52
N SER A 7 -0.95 32.28 8.43
CA SER A 7 -0.40 31.35 7.42
C SER A 7 -0.73 29.88 7.70
N GLU A 8 -0.80 29.45 8.96
CA GLU A 8 -1.22 28.08 9.32
C GLU A 8 -2.70 27.84 8.97
N ASN A 9 -3.57 28.81 9.28
CA ASN A 9 -5.01 28.71 9.00
C ASN A 9 -5.37 28.68 7.51
N ASN A 10 -4.55 29.26 6.63
CA ASN A 10 -4.79 29.21 5.18
C ASN A 10 -4.33 27.88 4.58
N ASN A 11 -3.17 27.36 4.98
CA ASN A 11 -2.68 26.05 4.52
C ASN A 11 -3.58 24.89 4.99
N ASP A 12 -4.19 25.00 6.17
CA ASP A 12 -5.13 24.00 6.70
C ASP A 12 -6.41 23.82 5.86
N LYS A 13 -6.83 24.84 5.10
CA LYS A 13 -7.99 24.74 4.19
C LYS A 13 -7.66 24.00 2.90
N TYR A 14 -6.44 24.20 2.35
CA TYR A 14 -6.06 23.66 1.04
C TYR A 14 -5.96 22.14 1.00
N TRP A 15 -5.53 21.50 2.09
CA TRP A 15 -5.37 20.05 2.18
C TRP A 15 -6.49 19.33 2.94
N SER A 16 -7.61 20.01 3.15
CA SER A 16 -8.72 19.48 3.94
C SER A 16 -9.31 18.19 3.36
N ARG A 17 -9.33 18.05 2.02
CA ARG A 17 -9.83 16.84 1.33
C ARG A 17 -8.83 15.71 1.38
N GLU A 18 -7.57 16.00 1.13
CA GLU A 18 -6.46 15.05 1.19
C GLU A 18 -6.27 14.47 2.59
N ARG A 19 -6.47 15.31 3.62
CA ARG A 19 -6.45 14.91 5.03
C ARG A 19 -7.56 13.90 5.37
N LEU A 20 -8.66 13.83 4.61
CA LEU A 20 -9.67 12.77 4.78
C LEU A 20 -9.15 11.40 4.35
N ILE A 21 -8.18 11.36 3.43
CA ILE A 21 -7.61 10.12 2.90
C ILE A 21 -6.51 9.61 3.83
N TRP A 22 -5.49 10.43 4.10
CA TRP A 22 -4.28 10.02 4.83
C TRP A 22 -4.10 10.65 6.22
N GLY A 23 -5.02 11.50 6.67
CA GLY A 23 -4.98 12.11 8.00
C GLY A 23 -3.84 13.11 8.21
N LYS A 24 -3.74 13.65 9.43
CA LYS A 24 -2.67 14.59 9.82
C LYS A 24 -1.28 13.94 9.77
N SER A 25 -1.18 12.67 10.14
CA SER A 25 0.08 11.91 10.13
C SER A 25 0.61 11.70 8.72
N GLY A 26 -0.26 11.34 7.76
CA GLY A 26 0.13 11.21 6.35
C GLY A 26 0.60 12.54 5.76
N GLU A 27 -0.08 13.64 6.08
CA GLU A 27 0.33 14.99 5.66
C GLU A 27 1.70 15.38 6.20
N GLN A 28 1.98 15.09 7.48
CA GLN A 28 3.30 15.32 8.08
C GLN A 28 4.40 14.50 7.40
N LEU A 29 4.11 13.24 7.05
CA LEU A 29 5.06 12.38 6.33
C LEU A 29 5.34 12.92 4.92
N LEU A 30 4.32 13.42 4.21
CA LEU A 30 4.49 14.04 2.89
C LEU A 30 5.34 15.32 2.97
N LYS A 31 5.08 16.17 3.96
CA LYS A 31 5.88 17.37 4.27
C LYS A 31 7.29 17.03 4.79
N GLY A 32 7.53 15.82 5.26
CA GLY A 32 8.86 15.34 5.62
C GLY A 32 9.61 14.67 4.46
N SER A 33 8.95 14.45 3.32
CA SER A 33 9.47 13.57 2.26
C SER A 33 10.37 14.29 1.26
N LYS A 34 11.40 13.56 0.83
CA LYS A 34 12.37 13.94 -0.21
C LYS A 34 12.29 12.94 -1.35
N ILE A 35 11.87 13.38 -2.53
CA ILE A 35 11.71 12.55 -3.72
C ILE A 35 12.81 12.88 -4.73
N LEU A 36 13.47 11.85 -5.25
CA LEU A 36 14.42 11.97 -6.35
C LEU A 36 13.73 11.58 -7.65
N ILE A 37 13.79 12.43 -8.67
CA ILE A 37 13.30 12.14 -10.01
C ILE A 37 14.48 12.20 -10.98
N ILE A 38 14.73 11.10 -11.68
CA ILE A 38 15.83 10.96 -12.63
C ILE A 38 15.25 10.77 -14.03
N GLY A 39 15.74 11.56 -14.98
CA GLY A 39 15.33 11.52 -16.38
C GLY A 39 14.09 12.37 -16.67
N SER A 40 14.02 12.85 -17.90
CA SER A 40 13.00 13.76 -18.41
C SER A 40 12.80 13.59 -19.91
N SER A 41 13.17 12.42 -20.47
CA SER A 41 13.25 12.23 -21.93
C SER A 41 11.96 12.59 -22.68
N LYS A 42 10.82 12.64 -21.98
CA LYS A 42 9.63 13.39 -22.37
C LYS A 42 9.24 14.32 -21.22
N LEU A 43 9.33 15.64 -21.45
CA LEU A 43 9.07 16.65 -20.41
C LEU A 43 7.68 16.48 -19.75
N ILE A 44 6.66 16.11 -20.54
CA ILE A 44 5.24 16.01 -20.13
C ILE A 44 5.07 15.13 -18.90
N LEU A 45 5.65 13.93 -18.91
CA LEU A 45 5.47 12.96 -17.82
C LEU A 45 6.13 13.48 -16.53
N MET A 46 7.31 14.09 -16.65
CA MET A 46 8.00 14.68 -15.51
C MET A 46 7.23 15.89 -14.96
N SER A 47 6.73 16.77 -15.81
CA SER A 47 5.95 17.93 -15.37
C SER A 47 4.67 17.53 -14.67
N GLU A 48 3.88 16.59 -15.21
CA GLU A 48 2.64 16.14 -14.57
C GLU A 48 2.90 15.50 -13.21
N LEU A 49 3.96 14.70 -13.10
CA LEU A 49 4.39 14.12 -11.84
C LEU A 49 4.79 15.19 -10.83
N VAL A 50 5.66 16.12 -11.22
CA VAL A 50 6.15 17.18 -10.32
C VAL A 50 5.02 18.10 -9.89
N ILE A 51 4.12 18.47 -10.80
CA ILE A 51 2.92 19.27 -10.49
C ILE A 51 2.05 18.52 -9.48
N SER A 52 1.75 17.24 -9.73
CA SER A 52 0.92 16.42 -8.83
C SER A 52 1.51 16.28 -7.42
N LEU A 53 2.80 15.96 -7.33
CA LEU A 53 3.52 15.87 -6.04
C LEU A 53 3.56 17.22 -5.33
N SER A 54 3.68 18.30 -6.11
CA SER A 54 3.64 19.65 -5.58
C SER A 54 2.25 20.00 -5.04
N TYR A 55 1.18 19.60 -5.72
CA TYR A 55 -0.19 19.80 -5.22
C TYR A 55 -0.41 19.16 -3.85
N ILE A 56 0.07 17.93 -3.71
CA ILE A 56 -0.05 17.10 -2.51
C ILE A 56 0.79 17.63 -1.33
N GLY A 57 1.80 18.45 -1.59
CA GLY A 57 2.61 19.09 -0.54
C GLY A 57 3.84 18.29 -0.12
N VAL A 58 4.45 17.57 -1.05
CA VAL A 58 5.80 17.03 -0.87
C VAL A 58 6.78 18.16 -0.62
N ASN A 59 7.65 18.03 0.37
CA ASN A 59 8.55 19.13 0.76
C ASN A 59 9.72 19.32 -0.20
N THR A 60 10.45 18.25 -0.54
CA THR A 60 11.63 18.38 -1.40
C THR A 60 11.55 17.45 -2.60
N ILE A 61 11.70 18.03 -3.79
CA ILE A 61 11.80 17.30 -5.06
C ILE A 61 13.17 17.61 -5.68
N LYS A 62 13.96 16.58 -5.95
CA LYS A 62 15.24 16.72 -6.63
C LYS A 62 15.14 16.16 -8.04
N LEU A 63 15.36 17.01 -9.04
CA LEU A 63 15.31 16.67 -10.46
C LEU A 63 16.71 16.46 -11.01
N VAL A 64 16.92 15.40 -11.77
CA VAL A 64 18.21 15.08 -12.40
C VAL A 64 18.01 14.83 -13.88
N ASP A 65 18.48 15.78 -14.68
CA ASP A 65 18.58 15.66 -16.13
C ASP A 65 19.49 16.75 -16.71
N ASP A 66 20.12 16.48 -17.84
CA ASP A 66 20.91 17.39 -18.65
C ASP A 66 20.26 17.75 -20.00
N GLN A 67 19.11 17.18 -20.35
CA GLN A 67 18.48 17.46 -21.63
C GLN A 67 17.96 18.91 -21.76
N LEU A 68 18.02 19.40 -22.99
CA LEU A 68 17.48 20.69 -23.41
C LEU A 68 16.11 20.51 -24.07
N ILE A 69 15.28 21.54 -24.02
CA ILE A 69 13.98 21.57 -24.69
C ILE A 69 14.19 21.72 -26.19
N ASP A 70 13.57 20.82 -26.95
CA ASP A 70 13.54 20.84 -28.41
C ASP A 70 12.22 21.42 -28.95
N GLU A 71 12.12 21.56 -30.27
CA GLU A 71 10.91 22.05 -30.93
C GLU A 71 9.74 21.06 -30.84
N ASN A 72 10.04 19.77 -30.75
CA ASN A 72 9.02 18.73 -30.65
C ASN A 72 8.30 18.75 -29.31
N GLU A 73 8.91 19.28 -28.26
CA GLU A 73 8.31 19.35 -26.93
C GLU A 73 7.49 20.63 -26.70
N HIS A 74 7.74 21.70 -27.46
CA HIS A 74 7.02 22.97 -27.29
C HIS A 74 5.50 22.79 -27.42
N GLY A 75 4.75 23.42 -26.51
CA GLY A 75 3.28 23.36 -26.49
C GLY A 75 2.67 22.04 -26.05
N LYS A 76 3.47 20.99 -25.75
CA LYS A 76 2.93 19.70 -25.28
C LYS A 76 2.62 19.63 -23.78
N CYS A 77 3.06 20.61 -23.01
CA CYS A 77 2.86 20.67 -21.57
C CYS A 77 2.55 22.10 -21.11
N MET A 78 1.75 22.21 -20.03
CA MET A 78 1.43 23.47 -19.36
C MET A 78 2.66 24.27 -18.89
N THR A 79 3.79 23.60 -18.64
CA THR A 79 5.06 24.26 -18.27
C THR A 79 5.76 24.94 -19.46
N LEU A 80 5.27 24.76 -20.68
CA LEU A 80 5.87 25.24 -21.94
C LEU A 80 4.97 26.23 -22.72
N ILE A 81 4.14 27.01 -22.04
CA ILE A 81 3.15 27.91 -22.68
C ILE A 81 3.76 29.27 -23.13
N ASP A 82 5.01 29.57 -22.78
CA ASP A 82 5.69 30.82 -23.18
C ASP A 82 6.14 30.82 -24.66
N GLU A 83 6.58 31.99 -25.16
CA GLU A 83 7.06 32.17 -26.53
C GLU A 83 8.21 31.19 -26.83
N LYS A 84 8.19 30.57 -28.03
CA LYS A 84 9.21 29.58 -28.43
C LYS A 84 10.65 30.06 -28.22
N ALA A 85 10.92 31.32 -28.58
CA ALA A 85 12.24 31.93 -28.43
C ALA A 85 12.72 31.98 -26.97
N ASN A 86 11.79 32.07 -26.01
CA ASN A 86 12.10 32.14 -24.58
C ASN A 86 12.31 30.75 -23.95
N ILE A 87 11.90 29.66 -24.60
CA ILE A 87 11.93 28.32 -24.00
C ILE A 87 12.93 27.37 -24.67
N LEU A 88 13.07 27.48 -25.99
CA LEU A 88 13.94 26.58 -26.75
C LEU A 88 15.38 26.62 -26.20
N ARG A 89 16.02 25.45 -26.15
CA ARG A 89 17.38 25.26 -25.61
C ARG A 89 17.56 25.60 -24.13
N LYS A 90 16.50 25.91 -23.38
CA LYS A 90 16.57 25.90 -21.91
C LYS A 90 16.63 24.45 -21.41
N ARG A 91 17.20 24.27 -20.22
CA ARG A 91 17.24 22.97 -19.53
C ARG A 91 15.82 22.59 -19.08
N LYS A 92 15.40 21.37 -19.41
CA LYS A 92 14.05 20.84 -19.11
C LYS A 92 13.67 20.99 -17.64
N ILE A 93 14.54 20.50 -16.75
CA ILE A 93 14.30 20.53 -15.29
C ILE A 93 14.28 21.96 -14.72
N GLN A 94 14.98 22.91 -15.34
CA GLN A 94 14.99 24.31 -14.88
C GLN A 94 13.64 24.98 -15.15
N VAL A 95 13.07 24.77 -16.34
CA VAL A 95 11.76 25.34 -16.69
C VAL A 95 10.66 24.82 -15.76
N ILE A 96 10.70 23.54 -15.40
CA ILE A 96 9.78 22.96 -14.41
C ILE A 96 9.99 23.58 -13.02
N LYS A 97 11.24 23.73 -12.58
CA LYS A 97 11.55 24.40 -11.30
C LYS A 97 11.00 25.83 -11.27
N ASP A 98 11.22 26.61 -12.32
CA ASP A 98 10.76 27.99 -12.41
C ASP A 98 9.22 28.05 -12.38
N TYR A 99 8.55 27.15 -13.12
CA TYR A 99 7.09 27.04 -13.12
C TYR A 99 6.52 26.74 -11.73
N ILE A 100 7.07 25.74 -11.04
CA ILE A 100 6.61 25.36 -9.69
C ILE A 100 6.89 26.46 -8.67
N SER A 101 8.05 27.12 -8.76
CA SER A 101 8.42 28.21 -7.85
C SER A 101 7.47 29.40 -7.97
N ASN A 102 6.96 29.68 -9.18
CA ASN A 102 5.95 30.70 -9.41
C ASN A 102 4.55 30.28 -8.92
N PHE A 103 4.28 28.97 -8.86
CA PHE A 103 2.96 28.43 -8.52
C PHE A 103 2.79 28.13 -7.02
N LYS A 104 3.86 27.76 -6.29
CA LYS A 104 3.83 27.41 -4.86
C LYS A 104 5.10 27.84 -4.12
N SER A 105 4.93 28.59 -3.03
CA SER A 105 6.04 29.08 -2.19
C SER A 105 6.59 28.07 -1.18
N SER A 106 5.93 26.92 -0.96
CA SER A 106 6.24 26.02 0.16
C SER A 106 7.01 24.74 -0.20
N ILE A 107 7.45 24.58 -1.45
CA ILE A 107 8.09 23.36 -1.95
C ILE A 107 9.49 23.67 -2.43
N ASN A 108 10.47 22.88 -1.99
CA ASN A 108 11.84 23.01 -2.44
C ASN A 108 12.09 22.11 -3.66
N VAL A 109 12.30 22.71 -4.83
CA VAL A 109 12.69 22.01 -6.05
C VAL A 109 14.15 22.28 -6.37
N ASP A 110 14.96 21.24 -6.34
CA ASP A 110 16.39 21.28 -6.65
C ASP A 110 16.69 20.61 -8.00
N CYS A 111 17.65 21.16 -8.74
CA CYS A 111 18.03 20.66 -10.06
C CYS A 111 19.50 20.23 -10.09
N ILE A 112 19.78 19.07 -10.69
CA ILE A 112 21.12 18.59 -10.98
C ILE A 112 21.26 18.40 -12.49
N PHE A 113 22.15 19.17 -13.10
CA PHE A 113 22.42 19.13 -14.54
C PHE A 113 23.46 18.06 -14.88
N LYS A 114 23.07 16.79 -14.76
CA LYS A 114 23.88 15.62 -15.13
C LYS A 114 23.01 14.64 -15.90
N SER A 115 23.61 13.92 -16.84
CA SER A 115 22.89 12.84 -17.50
C SER A 115 22.47 11.78 -16.47
N PRO A 116 21.32 11.09 -16.67
CA PRO A 116 20.90 10.00 -15.80
C PRO A 116 22.00 8.94 -15.61
N LYS A 117 22.73 8.59 -16.68
CA LYS A 117 23.82 7.62 -16.66
C LYS A 117 24.98 8.06 -15.79
N GLU A 118 25.43 9.31 -15.91
CA GLU A 118 26.49 9.87 -15.08
C GLU A 118 26.07 10.01 -13.63
N TYR A 119 24.85 10.52 -13.40
CA TYR A 119 24.36 10.74 -12.06
C TYR A 119 24.24 9.43 -11.29
N ILE A 120 23.56 8.42 -11.86
CA ILE A 120 23.43 7.09 -11.27
C ILE A 120 24.81 6.54 -10.91
N THR A 121 25.78 6.62 -11.83
CA THR A 121 27.15 6.15 -11.60
C THR A 121 27.84 6.89 -10.45
N SER A 122 27.69 8.20 -10.38
CA SER A 122 28.31 9.05 -9.35
C SER A 122 27.61 8.99 -7.99
N LEU A 123 26.31 8.72 -7.97
CA LEU A 123 25.49 8.58 -6.77
C LEU A 123 26.03 7.46 -5.88
N PHE A 124 26.57 6.41 -6.51
CA PHE A 124 27.20 5.29 -5.81
C PHE A 124 28.49 5.66 -5.06
N ASN A 125 29.13 6.77 -5.44
CA ASN A 125 30.43 7.16 -4.90
C ASN A 125 30.33 8.24 -3.82
N ASN A 126 29.33 9.13 -3.87
CA ASN A 126 29.39 10.41 -3.12
C ASN A 126 28.20 10.77 -2.22
N ASP A 127 27.11 9.99 -2.16
CA ASP A 127 25.91 10.51 -1.49
C ASP A 127 25.65 9.94 -0.08
N LYS A 128 25.72 10.86 0.90
CA LYS A 128 25.03 10.79 2.22
C LYS A 128 23.53 11.15 2.12
N ASN A 129 23.00 11.28 0.90
CA ASN A 129 21.63 11.76 0.66
C ASN A 129 20.63 10.61 0.69
N SER A 130 19.89 10.47 1.79
CA SER A 130 18.72 9.58 1.87
C SER A 130 17.52 10.19 1.15
N TYR A 131 16.94 9.46 0.20
CA TYR A 131 15.66 9.80 -0.43
C TYR A 131 14.56 8.89 0.09
N ASN A 132 13.31 9.35 0.16
CA ASN A 132 12.18 8.50 0.55
C ASN A 132 11.71 7.65 -0.63
N VAL A 133 11.73 8.20 -1.84
CA VAL A 133 11.32 7.52 -3.09
C VAL A 133 12.24 7.98 -4.22
N VAL A 134 12.63 7.05 -5.09
CA VAL A 134 13.34 7.35 -6.34
C VAL A 134 12.41 7.06 -7.51
N VAL A 135 12.22 8.01 -8.41
CA VAL A 135 11.40 7.86 -9.62
C VAL A 135 12.31 7.98 -10.84
N CYS A 136 12.29 6.96 -11.70
CA CYS A 136 13.00 6.92 -12.97
C CYS A 136 11.98 7.18 -14.08
N ILE A 137 12.21 8.20 -14.90
CA ILE A 137 11.28 8.58 -15.98
C ILE A 137 11.93 8.28 -17.33
N ASN A 138 11.34 7.32 -18.03
CA ASN A 138 11.71 6.88 -19.36
C ASN A 138 13.22 6.57 -19.50
N ILE A 139 13.77 5.97 -18.43
CA ILE A 139 15.13 5.48 -18.36
C ILE A 139 15.15 4.03 -18.84
N THR A 140 16.25 3.64 -19.48
CA THR A 140 16.55 2.29 -19.95
C THR A 140 16.50 1.28 -18.80
N ASN A 141 16.01 0.06 -19.04
CA ASN A 141 15.93 -0.97 -18.00
C ASN A 141 17.31 -1.31 -17.41
N ASN A 142 18.37 -1.22 -18.21
CA ASN A 142 19.74 -1.48 -17.77
C ASN A 142 20.19 -0.52 -16.66
N LEU A 143 19.90 0.79 -16.79
CA LEU A 143 20.22 1.78 -15.76
C LEU A 143 19.35 1.61 -14.51
N VAL A 144 18.06 1.30 -14.67
CA VAL A 144 17.16 1.01 -13.54
C VAL A 144 17.63 -0.25 -12.79
N ASN A 145 18.03 -1.29 -13.50
CA ASN A 145 18.59 -2.50 -12.91
C ASN A 145 19.90 -2.22 -12.14
N LYS A 146 20.78 -1.36 -12.67
CA LYS A 146 21.98 -0.92 -11.94
C LYS A 146 21.63 -0.21 -10.63
N LEU A 147 20.60 0.65 -10.64
CA LEU A 147 20.07 1.27 -9.41
C LEU A 147 19.55 0.21 -8.43
N ILE A 148 18.73 -0.73 -8.90
CA ILE A 148 18.15 -1.79 -8.07
C ILE A 148 19.25 -2.68 -7.45
N ILE A 149 20.18 -3.18 -8.25
CA ILE A 149 21.27 -4.06 -7.79
C ILE A 149 22.15 -3.35 -6.76
N ASN A 150 22.42 -2.06 -6.97
CA ASN A 150 23.24 -1.29 -6.04
C ASN A 150 22.49 -0.90 -4.77
N ASN A 151 21.17 -0.72 -4.83
CA ASN A 151 20.32 -0.63 -3.64
C ASN A 151 20.43 -1.92 -2.81
N LYS A 152 20.46 -3.09 -3.46
CA LYS A 152 20.59 -4.40 -2.79
C LYS A 152 21.98 -4.59 -2.14
N SER A 153 23.06 -4.35 -2.89
CA SER A 153 24.41 -4.81 -2.50
C SER A 153 25.11 -3.93 -1.47
N ARG A 154 24.71 -2.66 -1.32
CA ARG A 154 25.43 -1.69 -0.49
C ARG A 154 24.64 -1.18 0.72
N GLY A 155 23.37 -1.52 0.88
CA GLY A 155 22.52 -1.02 1.97
C GLY A 155 22.31 0.51 1.98
N ARG A 156 22.80 1.22 0.96
CA ARG A 156 22.92 2.70 0.91
C ARG A 156 21.67 3.42 0.40
N LEU A 157 20.78 2.71 -0.29
CA LEU A 157 19.51 3.24 -0.80
C LEU A 157 18.40 2.23 -0.47
N LYS A 158 17.75 2.44 0.68
CA LYS A 158 16.61 1.65 1.18
C LYS A 158 15.26 2.14 0.61
N SER A 159 15.31 3.01 -0.41
CA SER A 159 14.14 3.68 -0.97
C SER A 159 13.47 2.80 -2.03
N PRO A 160 12.12 2.75 -2.09
CA PRO A 160 11.43 2.22 -3.26
C PRO A 160 11.82 2.99 -4.53
N ILE A 161 12.02 2.24 -5.62
CA ILE A 161 12.25 2.77 -6.96
C ILE A 161 10.96 2.60 -7.77
N ILE A 162 10.50 3.67 -8.40
CA ILE A 162 9.36 3.67 -9.32
C ILE A 162 9.90 3.95 -10.72
N ASN A 163 9.71 3.04 -11.66
CA ASN A 163 10.04 3.24 -13.06
C ASN A 163 8.78 3.61 -13.83
N LEU A 164 8.75 4.78 -14.43
CA LEU A 164 7.63 5.31 -15.21
C LEU A 164 8.05 5.47 -16.66
N LYS A 165 7.24 4.95 -17.58
CA LYS A 165 7.45 5.07 -19.02
C LYS A 165 6.15 5.48 -19.70
N SER A 166 6.28 6.31 -20.71
CA SER A 166 5.18 6.68 -21.59
C SER A 166 5.62 6.57 -23.03
N TYR A 167 5.02 5.63 -23.75
CA TYR A 167 5.12 5.48 -25.19
C TYR A 167 3.73 5.79 -25.73
N GLY A 168 3.56 7.10 -26.02
CA GLY A 168 2.30 7.84 -26.21
C GLY A 168 1.09 7.35 -25.38
N PHE A 169 0.13 6.57 -25.91
CA PHE A 169 -1.09 6.11 -25.24
C PHE A 169 -0.83 4.97 -24.26
N ILE A 170 0.36 4.36 -24.28
CA ILE A 170 0.74 3.30 -23.35
C ILE A 170 1.59 3.91 -22.24
N GLY A 171 1.07 3.83 -21.02
CA GLY A 171 1.78 4.11 -19.79
C GLY A 171 2.20 2.81 -19.10
N ILE A 172 3.46 2.73 -18.69
CA ILE A 172 3.96 1.63 -17.85
C ILE A 172 4.49 2.22 -16.55
N TYR A 173 4.09 1.62 -15.44
CA TYR A 173 4.69 1.87 -14.14
C TYR A 173 5.14 0.55 -13.52
N GLN A 174 6.32 0.56 -12.90
CA GLN A 174 6.86 -0.59 -12.17
C GLN A 174 7.40 -0.09 -10.84
N VAL A 175 7.14 -0.83 -9.76
CA VAL A 175 7.58 -0.47 -8.41
C VAL A 175 8.52 -1.55 -7.89
N TYR A 176 9.68 -1.13 -7.42
CA TYR A 176 10.73 -2.00 -6.92
C TYR A 176 11.05 -1.66 -5.47
N PHE A 177 11.15 -2.69 -4.63
CA PHE A 177 11.43 -2.58 -3.21
C PHE A 177 12.79 -3.19 -2.88
N SER A 178 13.58 -2.51 -2.05
CA SER A 178 14.93 -2.94 -1.67
C SER A 178 14.93 -4.08 -0.65
N GLU A 179 13.96 -4.12 0.26
CA GLU A 179 13.91 -5.06 1.38
C GLU A 179 12.94 -6.21 1.13
N TYR A 180 13.29 -7.40 1.65
CA TYR A 180 12.32 -8.47 1.84
C TYR A 180 11.36 -8.05 2.97
N ASN A 181 10.07 -8.09 2.69
CA ASN A 181 8.98 -7.74 3.60
C ASN A 181 8.86 -6.25 3.94
N ASN A 182 8.47 -5.46 2.94
CA ASN A 182 7.97 -4.11 3.18
C ASN A 182 6.53 -4.17 3.64
N LEU A 183 6.26 -3.54 4.78
CA LEU A 183 4.92 -3.41 5.31
C LEU A 183 4.21 -2.26 4.59
N PHE A 184 2.97 -2.52 4.21
CA PHE A 184 2.07 -1.53 3.63
C PHE A 184 0.84 -1.41 4.51
N LEU A 185 0.38 -0.18 4.73
CA LEU A 185 -0.82 0.10 5.50
C LEU A 185 -1.96 0.47 4.56
N ASP A 186 -2.91 -0.44 4.38
CA ASP A 186 -4.08 -0.22 3.51
C ASP A 186 -5.17 0.56 4.25
N LEU A 187 -5.18 1.88 4.05
CA LEU A 187 -6.14 2.80 4.66
C LEU A 187 -7.42 3.00 3.84
N SER A 188 -7.74 2.10 2.90
CA SER A 188 -9.03 2.12 2.20
C SER A 188 -10.20 1.91 3.18
N ASN A 189 -11.39 2.42 2.84
CA ASN A 189 -12.57 2.32 3.71
C ASN A 189 -12.94 0.86 4.01
N GLY A 190 -12.80 -0.04 3.03
CA GLY A 190 -13.03 -1.47 3.22
C GLY A 190 -12.08 -2.06 4.26
N SER A 191 -10.77 -1.82 4.11
CA SER A 191 -9.75 -2.32 5.04
C SER A 191 -9.89 -1.72 6.45
N LYS A 192 -10.23 -0.43 6.57
CA LYS A 192 -10.53 0.22 7.87
C LYS A 192 -11.72 -0.44 8.57
N ASN A 193 -12.83 -0.68 7.86
CA ASN A 193 -14.02 -1.32 8.44
C ASN A 193 -13.75 -2.76 8.87
N ILE A 194 -12.99 -3.53 8.07
CA ILE A 194 -12.57 -4.88 8.44
C ILE A 194 -11.70 -4.85 9.70
N SER A 195 -10.80 -3.86 9.82
CA SER A 195 -9.96 -3.71 11.02
C SER A 195 -10.78 -3.45 12.27
N LYS A 196 -11.78 -2.56 12.20
CA LYS A 196 -12.70 -2.31 13.32
C LYS A 196 -13.45 -3.58 13.74
N LEU A 197 -13.97 -4.34 12.79
CA LEU A 197 -14.67 -5.60 13.07
C LEU A 197 -13.73 -6.62 13.72
N LYS A 198 -12.55 -6.87 13.16
CA LYS A 198 -11.58 -7.82 13.73
C LYS A 198 -11.09 -7.42 15.12
N SER A 199 -11.02 -6.11 15.40
CA SER A 199 -10.63 -5.57 16.70
C SER A 199 -11.64 -5.89 17.82
N LEU A 200 -12.87 -6.31 17.47
CA LEU A 200 -13.86 -6.77 18.46
C LEU A 200 -13.43 -8.07 19.16
N GLN A 201 -12.61 -8.90 18.50
CA GLN A 201 -12.03 -10.12 19.08
C GLN A 201 -13.05 -11.03 19.79
N LEU A 202 -14.26 -11.21 19.23
CA LEU A 202 -15.35 -11.96 19.88
C LEU A 202 -15.05 -13.46 20.09
N ASP A 203 -14.00 -13.97 19.45
CA ASP A 203 -13.49 -15.33 19.69
C ASP A 203 -12.82 -15.43 21.07
N LYS A 204 -12.08 -14.37 21.43
CA LYS A 204 -11.36 -14.18 22.69
C LYS A 204 -11.78 -12.83 23.31
N PRO A 205 -13.02 -12.76 23.83
CA PRO A 205 -13.64 -11.49 24.21
C PRO A 205 -12.95 -10.84 25.40
N ILE A 206 -13.15 -9.52 25.52
CA ILE A 206 -12.77 -8.76 26.72
C ILE A 206 -13.65 -9.24 27.89
N ASP A 207 -13.06 -9.49 29.05
CA ASP A 207 -13.79 -10.01 30.22
C ASP A 207 -14.96 -9.12 30.64
N LYS A 208 -14.76 -7.79 30.62
CA LYS A 208 -15.83 -6.81 30.89
C LYS A 208 -16.99 -6.94 29.89
N LEU A 209 -16.71 -7.16 28.61
CA LEU A 209 -17.73 -7.34 27.58
C LEU A 209 -18.47 -8.67 27.75
N LEU A 210 -17.75 -9.75 28.09
CA LEU A 210 -18.34 -11.04 28.40
C LEU A 210 -19.30 -10.92 29.59
N ASN A 211 -18.86 -10.28 30.68
CA ASN A 211 -19.68 -10.07 31.87
C ASN A 211 -20.92 -9.22 31.58
N ASN A 212 -20.79 -8.13 30.82
CA ASN A 212 -21.93 -7.32 30.38
C ASN A 212 -22.90 -8.17 29.53
N SER A 213 -22.38 -8.98 28.59
CA SER A 213 -23.23 -9.82 27.73
C SER A 213 -24.03 -10.85 28.52
N LEU A 214 -23.48 -11.40 29.60
CA LEU A 214 -24.17 -12.40 30.43
C LEU A 214 -25.36 -11.81 31.18
N GLN A 215 -25.31 -10.52 31.53
CA GLN A 215 -26.38 -9.79 32.22
C GLN A 215 -27.62 -9.55 31.33
N ILE A 216 -27.49 -9.75 30.01
CA ILE A 216 -28.61 -9.61 29.08
C ILE A 216 -29.68 -10.65 29.41
N ASN A 217 -30.88 -10.18 29.70
CA ASN A 217 -32.05 -11.03 29.86
C ASN A 217 -32.63 -11.41 28.50
N ILE A 218 -32.53 -12.69 28.14
CA ILE A 218 -33.07 -13.25 26.89
C ILE A 218 -34.51 -13.74 27.09
N ASP A 219 -34.95 -13.99 28.32
CA ASP A 219 -36.27 -14.54 28.60
C ASP A 219 -37.39 -13.53 28.28
N GLU A 220 -37.05 -12.23 28.23
CA GLU A 220 -37.92 -11.16 27.73
C GLU A 220 -38.28 -11.28 26.22
N ILE A 221 -37.63 -12.18 25.48
CA ILE A 221 -37.98 -12.50 24.08
C ILE A 221 -39.34 -13.22 24.01
N ASN A 222 -39.67 -14.05 25.01
CA ASN A 222 -40.91 -14.83 25.00
C ASN A 222 -42.12 -14.01 25.47
N ASP A 223 -41.92 -13.02 26.35
CA ASP A 223 -43.02 -12.29 27.02
C ASP A 223 -43.48 -11.01 26.30
N PHE A 224 -42.63 -10.38 25.47
CA PHE A 224 -42.96 -9.11 24.78
C PHE A 224 -43.54 -9.26 23.36
N VAL A 225 -43.92 -10.48 22.96
CA VAL A 225 -44.46 -10.80 21.62
C VAL A 225 -45.77 -10.06 21.30
N PHE A 226 -46.45 -9.44 22.28
CA PHE A 226 -47.79 -8.90 22.08
C PHE A 226 -47.94 -7.38 21.86
N ASN A 227 -46.90 -6.54 21.97
CA ASN A 227 -47.09 -5.08 21.76
C ASN A 227 -45.92 -4.37 21.05
N ASN A 228 -46.11 -4.12 19.75
CA ASN A 228 -45.57 -3.03 18.92
C ASN A 228 -44.08 -2.59 19.07
N ASN A 229 -43.33 -2.83 17.98
CA ASN A 229 -42.24 -2.03 17.41
C ASN A 229 -40.96 -1.70 18.22
N ASN A 230 -40.85 -2.06 19.49
CA ASN A 230 -39.67 -1.74 20.32
C ASN A 230 -39.24 -2.91 21.21
N SER A 231 -38.93 -4.07 20.61
CA SER A 231 -38.35 -5.16 21.39
C SER A 231 -36.98 -4.74 21.93
N TYR A 232 -36.78 -4.90 23.24
CA TYR A 232 -35.51 -4.65 23.92
C TYR A 232 -34.33 -5.27 23.14
N ILE A 233 -34.52 -6.47 22.59
CA ILE A 233 -33.51 -7.20 21.82
C ILE A 233 -33.04 -6.50 20.55
N SER A 234 -33.89 -5.70 19.88
CA SER A 234 -33.52 -4.95 18.68
C SER A 234 -32.53 -3.81 18.96
N LYS A 235 -32.41 -3.42 20.24
CA LYS A 235 -31.52 -2.36 20.74
C LYS A 235 -30.21 -2.90 21.29
N ILE A 236 -30.08 -4.23 21.43
CA ILE A 236 -28.87 -4.84 21.96
C ILE A 236 -27.77 -4.84 20.88
N PRO A 237 -26.57 -4.36 21.20
CA PRO A 237 -25.41 -4.45 20.33
C PRO A 237 -25.12 -5.87 19.86
N PHE A 238 -24.87 -6.05 18.57
CA PHE A 238 -24.53 -7.35 18.00
C PHE A 238 -23.33 -8.06 18.68
N PRO A 239 -22.27 -7.36 19.16
CA PRO A 239 -21.17 -8.03 19.85
C PRO A 239 -21.62 -8.73 21.12
N ALA A 240 -22.46 -8.06 21.92
CA ALA A 240 -23.00 -8.61 23.16
C ALA A 240 -24.00 -9.74 22.87
N LEU A 241 -24.82 -9.62 21.82
CA LEU A 241 -25.70 -10.71 21.37
C LEU A 241 -24.92 -11.98 21.04
N ILE A 242 -23.86 -11.89 20.22
CA ILE A 242 -23.06 -13.05 19.85
C ILE A 242 -22.50 -13.75 21.09
N LEU A 243 -21.94 -13.00 22.04
CA LEU A 243 -21.35 -13.57 23.26
C LEU A 243 -22.40 -14.21 24.17
N LYS A 244 -23.56 -13.59 24.32
CA LYS A 244 -24.66 -14.16 25.10
C LYS A 244 -25.15 -15.47 24.49
N PHE A 245 -25.43 -15.52 23.19
CA PHE A 245 -25.86 -16.76 22.53
C PHE A 245 -24.76 -17.83 22.53
N LYS A 246 -23.48 -17.44 22.42
CA LYS A 246 -22.35 -18.36 22.55
C LYS A 246 -22.33 -19.02 23.93
N SER A 247 -22.57 -18.24 24.99
CA SER A 247 -22.65 -18.78 26.35
C SER A 247 -23.82 -19.74 26.56
N LEU A 248 -24.99 -19.46 25.97
CA LEU A 248 -26.16 -20.33 26.03
C LEU A 248 -25.95 -21.68 25.35
N ILE A 249 -25.30 -21.67 24.18
CA ILE A 249 -24.94 -22.89 23.46
C ILE A 249 -23.93 -23.70 24.29
N GLN A 250 -22.92 -23.05 24.85
CA GLN A 250 -21.92 -23.70 25.69
C GLN A 250 -22.50 -24.29 26.98
N SER A 251 -23.52 -23.67 27.59
CA SER A 251 -24.18 -24.23 28.78
C SER A 251 -25.08 -25.43 28.47
N ASN A 252 -25.62 -25.50 27.25
CA ASN A 252 -26.50 -26.59 26.83
C ASN A 252 -25.72 -27.81 26.31
N ASN A 253 -24.47 -27.60 25.86
CA ASN A 253 -23.64 -28.64 25.27
C ASN A 253 -22.77 -29.32 26.34
N ASN A 254 -23.16 -30.53 26.75
CA ASN A 254 -22.44 -31.39 27.70
C ASN A 254 -21.17 -32.04 27.11
N GLY A 255 -20.28 -31.27 26.46
CA GLY A 255 -18.96 -31.74 26.03
C GLY A 255 -18.88 -32.41 24.66
N GLU A 256 -19.87 -32.24 23.79
CA GLU A 256 -19.74 -32.64 22.37
C GLU A 256 -18.88 -31.64 21.59
N ASN A 257 -18.01 -32.14 20.70
CA ASN A 257 -17.22 -31.34 19.75
C ASN A 257 -18.14 -30.77 18.65
N LEU A 258 -18.99 -29.80 19.01
CA LEU A 258 -19.87 -29.09 18.09
C LEU A 258 -19.14 -27.89 17.48
N ASP A 259 -19.39 -27.63 16.19
CA ASP A 259 -18.96 -26.39 15.57
C ASP A 259 -19.87 -25.25 16.05
N ILE A 260 -19.45 -24.61 17.15
CA ILE A 260 -20.15 -23.50 17.81
C ILE A 260 -20.53 -22.40 16.81
N LYS A 261 -19.71 -22.16 15.78
CA LYS A 261 -19.98 -21.12 14.78
C LYS A 261 -21.24 -21.45 13.96
N ASP A 262 -21.38 -22.69 13.51
CA ASP A 262 -22.51 -23.10 12.69
C ASP A 262 -23.81 -23.10 13.50
N GLU A 263 -23.77 -23.54 14.76
CA GLU A 263 -24.92 -23.46 15.67
C GLU A 263 -25.33 -22.00 15.95
N LEU A 264 -24.37 -21.11 16.19
CA LEU A 264 -24.63 -19.68 16.34
C LEU A 264 -25.31 -19.09 15.11
N VAL A 265 -24.80 -19.42 13.92
CA VAL A 265 -25.38 -18.95 12.65
C VAL A 265 -26.81 -19.47 12.49
N GLN A 266 -27.07 -20.75 12.80
CA GLN A 266 -28.41 -21.32 12.70
C GLN A 266 -29.39 -20.66 13.68
N MET A 267 -29.01 -20.55 14.96
CA MET A 267 -29.85 -19.98 16.00
C MET A 267 -30.21 -18.52 15.71
N LEU A 268 -29.21 -17.68 15.38
CA LEU A 268 -29.42 -16.28 15.02
C LEU A 268 -30.20 -16.13 13.71
N SER A 269 -30.02 -17.03 12.74
CA SER A 269 -30.76 -17.01 11.48
C SER A 269 -32.24 -17.32 11.70
N ASN A 270 -32.58 -18.23 12.60
CA ASN A 270 -33.97 -18.57 12.91
C ASN A 270 -34.70 -17.38 13.54
N ILE A 271 -34.09 -16.74 14.53
CA ILE A 271 -34.65 -15.52 15.14
C ILE A 271 -34.77 -14.40 14.09
N ASN A 272 -33.77 -14.21 13.24
CA ASN A 272 -33.81 -13.14 12.25
C ASN A 272 -34.85 -13.37 11.14
N LYS A 273 -35.22 -14.62 10.82
CA LYS A 273 -36.31 -14.90 9.86
C LYS A 273 -37.67 -14.41 10.38
N GLU A 274 -37.88 -14.47 11.69
CA GLU A 274 -39.13 -14.06 12.31
C GLU A 274 -39.23 -12.54 12.45
N TYR A 275 -38.14 -11.88 12.87
CA TYR A 275 -38.19 -10.47 13.28
C TYR A 275 -37.41 -9.48 12.40
N ASN A 276 -36.46 -9.96 11.58
CA ASN A 276 -35.67 -9.17 10.63
C ASN A 276 -34.95 -7.95 11.26
N TYR A 277 -34.34 -8.12 12.43
CA TYR A 277 -33.66 -7.03 13.13
C TYR A 277 -32.24 -6.78 12.59
N LYS A 278 -31.88 -5.51 12.42
CA LYS A 278 -30.60 -5.10 11.81
C LYS A 278 -29.36 -5.56 12.59
N ASN A 279 -29.42 -5.58 13.92
CA ASN A 279 -28.34 -6.07 14.76
C ASN A 279 -28.08 -7.58 14.57
N PHE A 280 -29.11 -8.39 14.33
CA PHE A 280 -28.95 -9.81 13.98
C PHE A 280 -28.34 -9.99 12.59
N ILE A 281 -28.73 -9.16 11.61
CA ILE A 281 -28.10 -9.13 10.28
C ILE A 281 -26.60 -8.82 10.42
N GLN A 282 -26.24 -7.83 11.24
CA GLN A 282 -24.84 -7.50 11.54
C GLN A 282 -24.10 -8.68 12.21
N ALA A 283 -24.72 -9.33 13.19
CA ALA A 283 -24.15 -10.51 13.86
C ALA A 283 -23.87 -11.64 12.86
N LEU A 284 -24.83 -11.96 12.00
CA LEU A 284 -24.70 -12.99 10.97
C LEU A 284 -23.60 -12.67 9.96
N HIS A 285 -23.51 -11.41 9.53
CA HIS A 285 -22.44 -10.95 8.65
C HIS A 285 -21.06 -11.10 9.31
N TYR A 286 -20.94 -10.72 10.58
CA TYR A 286 -19.71 -10.89 11.36
C TYR A 286 -19.32 -12.37 11.47
N LEU A 287 -20.25 -13.24 11.86
CA LEU A 287 -19.99 -14.68 12.02
C LEU A 287 -19.51 -15.31 10.72
N LYS A 288 -20.18 -15.02 9.60
CA LYS A 288 -19.83 -15.62 8.30
C LYS A 288 -18.48 -15.15 7.78
N ASN A 289 -18.15 -13.87 7.94
CA ASN A 289 -17.03 -13.25 7.22
C ASN A 289 -15.80 -12.94 8.10
N ILE A 290 -15.95 -12.85 9.43
CA ILE A 290 -14.91 -12.30 10.33
C ILE A 290 -14.54 -13.26 11.47
N TYR A 291 -15.50 -13.97 12.06
CA TYR A 291 -15.33 -14.75 13.30
C TYR A 291 -14.25 -15.85 13.24
N SER A 292 -13.91 -16.38 12.07
CA SER A 292 -12.86 -17.42 11.94
C SER A 292 -11.56 -16.84 11.39
N PHE A 293 -11.03 -15.78 12.03
CA PHE A 293 -9.79 -15.15 11.60
C PHE A 293 -8.57 -15.63 12.42
N ASP A 294 -7.63 -16.30 11.74
CA ASP A 294 -6.36 -16.69 12.34
C ASP A 294 -5.40 -15.50 12.43
N ALA A 295 -5.64 -14.69 13.46
CA ALA A 295 -4.88 -13.48 13.71
C ALA A 295 -3.41 -13.76 14.07
N PHE A 296 -3.09 -14.95 14.59
CA PHE A 296 -1.72 -15.34 14.92
C PHE A 296 -0.90 -15.61 13.66
N ASN A 297 -1.44 -16.39 12.73
CA ASN A 297 -0.79 -16.61 11.44
C ASN A 297 -0.70 -15.31 10.65
N TYR A 298 -1.72 -14.44 10.71
CA TYR A 298 -1.63 -13.09 10.14
C TYR A 298 -0.43 -12.31 10.70
N LEU A 299 -0.27 -12.24 12.02
CA LEU A 299 0.87 -11.54 12.62
C LEU A 299 2.21 -12.17 12.23
N LYS A 300 2.30 -13.51 12.19
CA LYS A 300 3.48 -14.21 11.69
C LYS A 300 3.81 -13.88 10.24
N THR A 301 2.82 -13.75 9.36
CA THR A 301 3.08 -13.35 7.97
C THR A 301 3.62 -11.92 7.83
N LEU A 302 3.35 -11.06 8.82
CA LEU A 302 3.87 -9.69 8.86
C LEU A 302 5.28 -9.62 9.46
N ILE A 303 5.55 -10.42 10.48
CA ILE A 303 6.86 -10.50 11.16
C ILE A 303 7.62 -11.69 10.57
N ALA A 304 8.48 -11.43 9.58
CA ALA A 304 9.30 -12.44 8.91
C ALA A 304 9.86 -13.51 9.89
N GLU A 305 9.90 -14.78 9.47
CA GLU A 305 10.38 -15.91 10.29
C GLU A 305 11.81 -15.71 10.83
N GLU A 306 12.65 -14.93 10.15
CA GLU A 306 14.05 -14.70 10.54
C GLU A 306 14.24 -13.79 11.77
N GLY A 307 13.15 -13.33 12.39
CA GLY A 307 13.21 -12.43 13.53
C GLY A 307 13.68 -11.03 13.13
N ILE A 308 13.29 -10.03 13.90
CA ILE A 308 13.79 -8.68 13.66
C ILE A 308 15.18 -8.59 14.30
N ASN A 309 16.22 -8.97 13.55
CA ASN A 309 17.60 -8.76 13.97
C ASN A 309 17.94 -7.27 13.78
N ILE A 310 17.36 -6.43 14.64
CA ILE A 310 17.58 -4.98 14.65
C ILE A 310 18.93 -4.75 15.29
N ASP A 311 19.96 -4.50 14.48
CA ASP A 311 21.26 -4.09 15.01
C ASP A 311 21.15 -2.65 15.55
N THR A 312 20.86 -2.52 16.85
CA THR A 312 20.59 -1.24 17.53
C THR A 312 21.70 -0.18 17.42
N ASN A 313 22.88 -0.57 16.92
CA ASN A 313 24.01 0.33 16.65
C ASN A 313 23.89 1.09 15.32
N ASP A 314 22.92 0.75 14.46
CA ASP A 314 22.73 1.41 13.18
C ASP A 314 21.90 2.69 13.35
N HIS A 315 22.54 3.86 13.26
CA HIS A 315 21.89 5.17 13.32
C HIS A 315 20.83 5.38 12.22
N ASP A 316 20.69 4.47 11.26
CA ASP A 316 19.65 4.46 10.23
C ASP A 316 18.30 3.91 10.70
N ILE A 317 18.23 3.23 11.86
CA ILE A 317 16.97 2.73 12.46
C ILE A 317 15.96 3.86 12.68
N TYR A 318 16.46 5.07 12.92
CA TYR A 318 15.65 6.24 13.30
C TYR A 318 14.83 6.82 12.13
N ILE A 319 15.19 6.51 10.87
CA ILE A 319 14.64 7.20 9.69
C ILE A 319 13.52 6.39 9.01
N HIS A 320 13.58 5.06 9.02
CA HIS A 320 12.67 4.24 8.21
C HIS A 320 11.39 3.82 8.94
N ILE A 321 10.24 4.28 8.42
CA ILE A 321 8.92 3.97 8.97
C ILE A 321 8.62 2.46 9.02
N ASN A 322 9.10 1.68 8.04
CA ASN A 322 8.92 0.23 8.02
C ASN A 322 9.62 -0.48 9.18
N ILE A 323 10.80 0.00 9.60
CA ILE A 323 11.49 -0.52 10.78
C ILE A 323 10.68 -0.21 12.03
N LYS A 324 10.16 1.02 12.15
CA LYS A 324 9.29 1.41 13.27
C LYS A 324 8.03 0.56 13.34
N TYR A 325 7.39 0.28 12.20
CA TYR A 325 6.25 -0.64 12.14
C TYR A 325 6.63 -2.05 12.59
N LYS A 326 7.75 -2.59 12.10
CA LYS A 326 8.25 -3.92 12.51
C LYS A 326 8.49 -3.98 14.03
N ILE A 327 9.10 -2.95 14.63
CA ILE A 327 9.30 -2.86 16.09
C ILE A 327 7.96 -2.94 16.83
N ILE A 328 6.97 -2.13 16.42
CA ILE A 328 5.65 -2.13 17.08
C ILE A 328 4.95 -3.47 16.90
N LEU A 329 5.01 -4.08 15.70
CA LEU A 329 4.45 -5.40 15.46
C LEU A 329 5.11 -6.48 16.33
N SER A 330 6.43 -6.43 16.55
CA SER A 330 7.11 -7.32 17.52
C SER A 330 6.62 -7.10 18.94
N ALA A 331 6.32 -5.87 19.35
CA ALA A 331 5.71 -5.61 20.65
C ALA A 331 4.30 -6.22 20.75
N ILE A 332 3.51 -6.13 19.68
CA ILE A 332 2.18 -6.75 19.59
C ILE A 332 2.29 -8.28 19.65
N TYR A 333 3.32 -8.87 19.05
CA TYR A 333 3.59 -10.30 19.14
C TYR A 333 3.84 -10.75 20.57
N ASP A 334 4.70 -10.04 21.29
CA ASP A 334 5.00 -10.36 22.69
C ASP A 334 3.79 -10.10 23.60
N PHE A 335 3.00 -9.06 23.31
CA PHE A 335 1.70 -8.83 23.96
C PHE A 335 0.77 -10.03 23.75
N TYR A 336 0.65 -10.52 22.51
CA TYR A 336 -0.17 -11.67 22.18
C TYR A 336 0.29 -12.94 22.93
N MET A 337 1.60 -13.17 23.01
CA MET A 337 2.15 -14.33 23.71
C MET A 337 1.82 -14.33 25.21
N ARG A 338 1.69 -13.16 25.83
CA ARG A 338 1.38 -13.03 27.27
C ARG A 338 -0.11 -13.07 27.54
N ASN A 339 -0.89 -12.35 26.73
CA ASN A 339 -2.31 -12.13 26.98
C ASN A 339 -3.22 -13.09 26.20
N ASN A 340 -2.64 -13.86 25.28
CA ASN A 340 -3.35 -14.75 24.36
C ASN A 340 -4.43 -14.03 23.51
N LYS A 341 -4.37 -12.71 23.42
CA LYS A 341 -5.28 -11.83 22.65
C LYS A 341 -4.48 -10.68 22.04
N PHE A 342 -5.03 -10.05 21.01
CA PHE A 342 -4.41 -8.86 20.40
C PHE A 342 -4.81 -7.60 21.18
N PRO A 343 -4.02 -6.52 21.09
CA PRO A 343 -4.47 -5.23 21.59
C PRO A 343 -5.72 -4.79 20.82
N VAL A 344 -6.71 -4.27 21.52
CA VAL A 344 -7.95 -3.77 20.89
C VAL A 344 -7.72 -2.42 20.20
N SER A 345 -8.67 -2.03 19.35
CA SER A 345 -8.73 -0.67 18.78
C SER A 345 -9.70 0.18 19.61
N ASN A 346 -9.45 1.48 19.68
CA ASN A 346 -10.38 2.46 20.27
C ASN A 346 -11.52 2.86 19.33
N GLU A 347 -11.55 2.37 18.10
CA GLU A 347 -12.65 2.62 17.16
C GLU A 347 -13.55 1.40 17.03
N LEU A 348 -14.84 1.62 17.29
CA LEU A 348 -15.88 0.64 17.02
C LEU A 348 -16.39 0.73 15.57
N PRO A 349 -16.86 -0.38 15.00
CA PRO A 349 -17.67 -0.35 13.79
C PRO A 349 -19.02 0.31 14.07
N ASP A 350 -19.78 0.60 13.02
CA ASP A 350 -21.17 1.03 13.17
C ASP A 350 -21.99 -0.14 13.75
N ILE A 351 -22.59 0.06 14.93
CA ILE A 351 -23.36 -0.96 15.64
C ILE A 351 -24.80 -0.47 15.74
N TYR A 352 -25.75 -1.29 15.28
CA TYR A 352 -27.16 -1.01 15.43
C TYR A 352 -27.61 -1.34 16.86
N CYS A 353 -27.80 -0.32 17.69
CA CYS A 353 -28.22 -0.42 19.08
C CYS A 353 -28.76 0.93 19.58
N ASP A 354 -29.24 0.99 20.83
CA ASP A 354 -29.53 2.29 21.45
C ASP A 354 -28.26 3.01 21.91
N SER A 355 -28.38 4.32 22.17
CA SER A 355 -27.24 5.16 22.52
C SER A 355 -26.59 4.76 23.85
N ILE A 356 -27.37 4.24 24.81
CA ILE A 356 -26.85 3.85 26.12
C ILE A 356 -25.98 2.61 25.97
N SER A 357 -26.48 1.57 25.31
CA SER A 357 -25.73 0.32 25.06
C SER A 357 -24.51 0.56 24.18
N TYR A 358 -24.60 1.49 23.22
CA TYR A 358 -23.44 1.89 22.41
C TYR A 358 -22.32 2.47 23.29
N LEU A 359 -22.65 3.45 24.14
CA LEU A 359 -21.69 4.12 25.02
C LEU A 359 -21.07 3.15 26.03
N GLU A 360 -21.84 2.19 26.54
CA GLU A 360 -21.32 1.15 27.44
C GLU A 360 -20.24 0.30 26.77
N ILE A 361 -20.49 -0.18 25.55
CA ILE A 361 -19.49 -0.96 24.80
C ILE A 361 -18.30 -0.07 24.43
N GLU A 362 -18.55 1.15 23.97
CA GLU A 362 -17.48 2.11 23.67
C GLU A 362 -16.54 2.32 24.87
N ASN A 363 -17.09 2.49 26.07
CA ASN A 363 -16.31 2.63 27.30
C ASN A 363 -15.50 1.37 27.61
N ILE A 364 -16.08 0.17 27.48
CA ILE A 364 -15.36 -1.10 27.68
C ILE A 364 -14.15 -1.20 26.75
N TYR A 365 -14.32 -0.88 25.47
CA TYR A 365 -13.22 -0.93 24.49
C TYR A 365 -12.20 0.18 24.70
N ASN A 366 -12.62 1.39 25.09
CA ASN A 366 -11.71 2.50 25.37
C ASN A 366 -10.85 2.24 26.62
N GLU A 367 -11.42 1.70 27.68
CA GLU A 367 -10.67 1.29 28.86
C GLU A 367 -9.63 0.23 28.52
N GLN A 368 -10.07 -0.85 27.85
CA GLN A 368 -9.16 -1.93 27.44
C GLN A 368 -8.06 -1.42 26.48
N TYR A 369 -8.40 -0.51 25.56
CA TYR A 369 -7.44 0.11 24.65
C TYR A 369 -6.34 0.87 25.38
N ASN A 370 -6.68 1.64 26.41
CA ASN A 370 -5.69 2.41 27.16
C ASN A 370 -4.75 1.49 27.95
N ASP A 371 -5.28 0.41 28.52
CA ASP A 371 -4.49 -0.62 29.20
C ASP A 371 -3.54 -1.32 28.21
N ASP A 372 -4.06 -1.72 27.04
CA ASP A 372 -3.30 -2.40 25.98
C ASP A 372 -2.21 -1.48 25.40
N LEU A 373 -2.54 -0.21 25.15
CA LEU A 373 -1.61 0.81 24.65
C LEU A 373 -0.45 1.01 25.63
N THR A 374 -0.74 1.09 26.92
CA THR A 374 0.28 1.25 27.98
C THR A 374 1.22 0.06 27.99
N GLN A 375 0.68 -1.17 27.96
CA GLN A 375 1.50 -2.39 27.93
C GLN A 375 2.41 -2.47 26.69
N VAL A 376 1.88 -2.15 25.51
CA VAL A 376 2.66 -2.16 24.26
C VAL A 376 3.73 -1.07 24.28
N HIS A 377 3.39 0.12 24.77
CA HIS A 377 4.34 1.22 24.93
C HIS A 377 5.48 0.85 25.88
N ASP A 378 5.16 0.30 27.06
CA ASP A 378 6.14 -0.12 28.06
C ASP A 378 7.06 -1.22 27.53
N TYR A 379 6.53 -2.15 26.74
CA TYR A 379 7.35 -3.16 26.07
C TYR A 379 8.38 -2.51 25.13
N ILE A 380 7.93 -1.58 24.29
CA ILE A 380 8.81 -0.89 23.34
C ILE A 380 9.86 -0.08 24.09
N GLN A 381 9.45 0.65 25.13
CA GLN A 381 10.34 1.48 25.93
C GLN A 381 11.40 0.65 26.66
N ASN A 382 11.02 -0.51 27.21
CA ASN A 382 11.95 -1.39 27.92
C ASN A 382 12.96 -2.06 26.99
N LYS A 383 12.54 -2.44 25.77
CA LYS A 383 13.41 -3.19 24.84
C LYS A 383 14.21 -2.30 23.90
N TYR A 384 13.64 -1.18 23.47
CA TYR A 384 14.21 -0.31 22.44
C TYR A 384 14.38 1.14 22.90
N GLY A 385 13.91 1.53 24.09
CA GLY A 385 13.95 2.92 24.56
C GLY A 385 12.92 3.84 23.87
N ASN A 386 13.09 5.15 24.01
CA ASN A 386 12.17 6.17 23.49
C ASN A 386 12.35 6.47 21.99
N ILE A 387 12.46 5.43 21.16
CA ILE A 387 12.69 5.56 19.71
C ILE A 387 11.38 5.82 18.95
N ILE A 388 10.24 5.39 19.50
CA ILE A 388 8.93 5.43 18.84
C ILE A 388 8.00 6.39 19.56
N ASN A 389 7.43 7.34 18.82
CA ASN A 389 6.40 8.24 19.33
C ASN A 389 5.11 7.45 19.62
N ILE A 390 4.48 7.69 20.77
CA ILE A 390 3.19 7.13 21.17
C ILE A 390 2.12 7.28 20.09
N GLU A 391 2.10 8.38 19.34
CA GLU A 391 1.13 8.61 18.25
C GLU A 391 1.27 7.59 17.11
N LEU A 392 2.50 7.12 16.84
CA LEU A 392 2.74 6.06 15.87
C LEU A 392 2.21 4.71 16.40
N ILE A 393 2.38 4.43 17.69
CA ILE A 393 1.85 3.23 18.33
C ILE A 393 0.33 3.24 18.23
N LYS A 394 -0.32 4.35 18.61
CA LYS A 394 -1.78 4.51 18.49
C LYS A 394 -2.26 4.24 17.06
N LEU A 395 -1.56 4.78 16.05
CA LEU A 395 -1.88 4.56 14.64
C LEU A 395 -1.77 3.08 14.25
N VAL A 396 -0.72 2.38 14.71
CA VAL A 396 -0.53 0.96 14.42
C VAL A 396 -1.59 0.10 15.11
N LEU A 397 -1.92 0.36 16.38
CA LEU A 397 -2.96 -0.39 17.09
C LEU A 397 -4.32 -0.21 16.41
N LYS A 398 -4.65 1.02 16.05
CA LYS A 398 -5.90 1.37 15.36
C LYS A 398 -6.08 0.63 14.02
N TYR A 399 -5.00 0.50 13.25
CA TYR A 399 -5.02 -0.06 11.90
C TYR A 399 -4.22 -1.36 11.81
N PHE A 400 -4.13 -2.12 12.90
CA PHE A 400 -3.30 -3.32 12.99
C PHE A 400 -3.66 -4.33 11.90
N PHE A 401 -4.96 -4.57 11.67
CA PHE A 401 -5.43 -5.51 10.66
C PHE A 401 -5.46 -4.93 9.23
N CYS A 402 -4.99 -3.69 9.03
CA CYS A 402 -4.82 -3.08 7.72
C CYS A 402 -3.41 -3.30 7.15
N PHE A 403 -2.49 -3.87 7.93
CA PHE A 403 -1.15 -4.15 7.46
C PHE A 403 -1.16 -5.28 6.42
N LYS A 404 -0.38 -5.10 5.37
CA LYS A 404 -0.12 -6.10 4.33
C LYS A 404 1.38 -6.19 4.13
N ASN A 405 1.85 -7.39 3.86
CA ASN A 405 3.22 -7.60 3.47
C ASN A 405 3.32 -7.54 1.95
N ILE A 406 4.10 -6.60 1.41
CA ILE A 406 4.44 -6.61 0.00
C ILE A 406 5.64 -7.53 -0.15
N ILE A 407 5.37 -8.72 -0.66
CA ILE A 407 6.42 -9.67 -1.03
C ILE A 407 7.15 -9.07 -2.23
N ARG A 408 8.47 -8.97 -2.10
CA ARG A 408 9.36 -8.46 -3.13
C ARG A 408 9.12 -9.20 -4.44
N THR A 409 8.67 -8.47 -5.46
CA THR A 409 8.79 -8.89 -6.85
C THR A 409 10.17 -8.48 -7.33
N GLU A 410 11.09 -9.43 -7.41
CA GLU A 410 12.30 -9.21 -8.19
C GLU A 410 11.92 -9.25 -9.67
N PHE A 411 11.49 -8.12 -10.21
CA PHE A 411 11.34 -8.03 -11.65
C PHE A 411 12.72 -7.71 -12.25
N GLU A 412 13.38 -8.73 -12.79
CA GLU A 412 14.37 -8.53 -13.85
C GLU A 412 13.59 -8.58 -15.18
N SER A 413 13.96 -7.73 -16.14
CA SER A 413 13.38 -7.79 -17.50
C SER A 413 13.45 -9.23 -18.02
N LEU A 414 12.36 -9.69 -18.63
CA LEU A 414 12.21 -11.07 -19.09
C LEU A 414 13.35 -11.44 -20.06
N PHE A 415 13.71 -10.50 -20.93
CA PHE A 415 14.79 -10.64 -21.91
C PHE A 415 16.19 -10.57 -21.28
N ASN A 416 16.35 -9.82 -20.19
CA ASN A 416 17.58 -9.85 -19.39
C ASN A 416 17.78 -11.20 -18.69
N LEU A 417 16.71 -11.81 -18.16
CA LEU A 417 16.74 -13.15 -17.57
C LEU A 417 17.05 -14.23 -18.61
N TYR A 418 16.45 -14.11 -19.79
CA TYR A 418 16.69 -15.00 -20.92
C TYR A 418 18.15 -14.99 -21.37
N ASN A 419 18.72 -13.82 -21.65
CA ASN A 419 20.09 -13.70 -22.17
C ASN A 419 21.20 -13.97 -21.15
N LYS A 420 20.97 -13.79 -19.85
CA LYS A 420 21.94 -14.18 -18.81
C LYS A 420 22.11 -15.69 -18.67
N ASN A 421 21.03 -16.45 -18.91
CA ASN A 421 21.02 -17.87 -18.60
C ASN A 421 21.39 -18.75 -19.80
N GLY A 422 21.37 -18.21 -21.04
CA GLY A 422 21.90 -18.84 -22.26
C GLY A 422 21.21 -20.14 -22.70
N ASP A 423 20.49 -20.79 -21.79
CA ASP A 423 19.76 -22.02 -21.96
C ASP A 423 18.54 -21.98 -21.04
N ILE A 424 17.43 -22.48 -21.57
CA ILE A 424 16.12 -22.62 -20.92
C ILE A 424 16.18 -23.76 -19.90
N ASN A 425 17.17 -23.80 -19.01
CA ASN A 425 17.06 -24.62 -17.81
C ASN A 425 16.18 -23.88 -16.80
N ILE A 426 14.86 -23.88 -17.10
CA ILE A 426 13.70 -24.40 -16.33
C ILE A 426 13.77 -24.49 -14.78
N GLN A 427 14.92 -24.31 -14.13
CA GLN A 427 15.09 -24.38 -12.67
C GLN A 427 14.85 -23.05 -11.94
N ASN A 428 14.67 -21.93 -12.63
CA ASN A 428 14.27 -20.70 -11.96
C ASN A 428 12.74 -20.66 -11.85
N ASP A 429 12.19 -21.18 -10.75
CA ASP A 429 10.75 -21.22 -10.47
C ASP A 429 10.05 -19.86 -10.66
N LYS A 430 10.81 -18.76 -10.49
CA LYS A 430 10.35 -17.39 -10.78
C LYS A 430 10.04 -17.15 -12.26
N PHE A 431 10.89 -17.63 -13.17
CA PHE A 431 10.69 -17.45 -14.61
C PHE A 431 9.47 -18.23 -15.10
N LYS A 432 9.30 -19.48 -14.61
CA LYS A 432 8.09 -20.27 -14.86
C LYS A 432 6.83 -19.62 -14.30
N SER A 433 6.89 -19.07 -13.09
CA SER A 433 5.74 -18.36 -12.51
C SER A 433 5.33 -17.15 -13.37
N ILE A 434 6.30 -16.35 -13.83
CA ILE A 434 6.04 -15.21 -14.72
C ILE A 434 5.44 -15.68 -16.05
N LEU A 435 5.98 -16.74 -16.66
CA LEU A 435 5.42 -17.31 -17.89
C LEU A 435 3.99 -17.81 -17.68
N ASN A 436 3.70 -18.53 -16.59
CA ASN A 436 2.34 -18.97 -16.29
C ASN A 436 1.37 -17.79 -16.11
N TYR A 437 1.80 -16.68 -15.51
CA TYR A 437 0.99 -15.45 -15.43
C TYR A 437 0.72 -14.87 -16.82
N ILE A 438 1.76 -14.78 -17.65
CA ILE A 438 1.65 -14.29 -19.03
C ILE A 438 0.68 -15.19 -19.82
N GLU A 439 0.83 -16.51 -19.75
CA GLU A 439 -0.03 -17.48 -20.44
C GLU A 439 -1.49 -17.40 -20.00
N ASN A 440 -1.75 -17.25 -18.70
CA ASN A 440 -3.11 -17.11 -18.17
C ASN A 440 -3.76 -15.81 -18.65
N ASP A 441 -3.02 -14.71 -18.67
CA ASP A 441 -3.55 -13.42 -19.10
C ASP A 441 -3.75 -13.37 -20.62
N ILE A 442 -2.89 -14.01 -21.41
CA ILE A 442 -2.93 -14.03 -22.89
C ILE A 442 -4.27 -14.53 -23.41
N ASN A 443 -4.93 -15.42 -22.69
CA ASN A 443 -6.23 -15.97 -23.07
C ASN A 443 -7.40 -14.99 -22.86
N ASN A 444 -7.15 -13.77 -22.38
CA ASN A 444 -8.14 -12.70 -22.25
C ASN A 444 -8.08 -11.74 -23.45
N ASP A 445 -9.22 -11.46 -24.08
CA ASP A 445 -9.33 -10.64 -25.31
C ASP A 445 -8.82 -9.18 -25.18
N ASN A 446 -8.63 -8.66 -23.96
CA ASN A 446 -8.20 -7.28 -23.67
C ASN A 446 -6.80 -7.22 -23.05
N ASN A 447 -5.85 -8.04 -23.49
CA ASN A 447 -4.58 -8.18 -22.78
C ASN A 447 -3.53 -7.11 -23.15
N LEU A 448 -3.08 -6.35 -22.14
CA LEU A 448 -1.99 -5.38 -22.25
C LEU A 448 -0.58 -6.01 -22.19
N ILE A 449 -0.46 -7.32 -21.96
CA ILE A 449 0.81 -8.02 -21.78
C ILE A 449 1.70 -7.93 -23.02
N TYR A 450 1.11 -7.93 -24.22
CA TYR A 450 1.88 -7.82 -25.45
C TYR A 450 2.61 -6.48 -25.51
N TYR A 451 1.91 -5.39 -25.20
CA TYR A 451 2.48 -4.05 -25.12
C TYR A 451 3.55 -3.95 -24.04
N PHE A 452 3.32 -4.60 -22.90
CA PHE A 452 4.32 -4.70 -21.84
C PHE A 452 5.61 -5.39 -22.32
N LEU A 453 5.48 -6.56 -22.96
CA LEU A 453 6.62 -7.32 -23.49
C LEU A 453 7.37 -6.55 -24.59
N ALA A 454 6.64 -5.89 -25.48
CA ALA A 454 7.23 -5.08 -26.55
C ALA A 454 8.05 -3.91 -25.98
N ILE A 455 7.52 -3.21 -24.97
CA ILE A 455 8.24 -2.09 -24.34
C ILE A 455 9.39 -2.58 -23.45
N ASP A 456 9.24 -3.72 -22.76
CA ASP A 456 10.33 -4.33 -21.99
C ASP A 456 11.48 -4.73 -22.92
N TYR A 457 11.17 -5.31 -24.08
CA TYR A 457 12.14 -5.64 -25.12
C TYR A 457 12.81 -4.40 -25.70
N TYR A 458 12.03 -3.38 -26.09
CA TYR A 458 12.56 -2.11 -26.59
C TYR A 458 13.54 -1.48 -25.61
N SER A 459 13.21 -1.54 -24.31
CA SER A 459 14.04 -1.03 -23.23
C SER A 459 15.25 -1.90 -22.89
N TYR A 460 15.23 -3.18 -23.30
CA TYR A 460 16.32 -4.14 -23.12
C TYR A 460 17.40 -3.95 -24.18
N VAL A 461 17.01 -3.80 -25.45
CA VAL A 461 17.94 -3.67 -26.58
C VAL A 461 18.74 -2.36 -26.52
N ASP A 462 18.35 -1.43 -25.64
CA ASP A 462 19.09 -0.21 -25.35
C ASP A 462 19.40 0.56 -26.65
N PHE A 463 18.39 0.68 -27.52
CA PHE A 463 18.53 1.34 -28.82
C PHE A 463 18.99 2.78 -28.61
N GLU A 464 20.30 3.00 -28.62
CA GLU A 464 20.87 4.30 -28.92
C GLU A 464 20.34 4.66 -30.32
N VAL A 465 19.68 5.81 -30.41
CA VAL A 465 18.73 6.22 -31.45
C VAL A 465 19.40 6.48 -32.81
N THR A 466 20.07 5.49 -33.38
CA THR A 466 20.62 5.58 -34.73
C THR A 466 20.23 4.33 -35.50
N GLU A 467 19.11 4.47 -36.22
CA GLU A 467 18.75 3.70 -37.43
C GLU A 467 18.42 2.20 -37.25
N CYS A 468 17.50 1.86 -36.36
CA CYS A 468 16.78 0.59 -36.52
C CYS A 468 15.48 0.79 -37.29
N ASN A 469 15.43 0.20 -38.49
CA ASN A 469 14.19 0.07 -39.25
C ASN A 469 13.17 -0.75 -38.44
N PHE A 470 11.93 -0.25 -38.34
CA PHE A 470 10.81 -0.89 -37.62
C PHE A 470 10.65 -2.38 -37.96
N SER A 471 10.82 -2.73 -39.24
CA SER A 471 10.77 -4.12 -39.71
C SER A 471 11.81 -5.01 -39.02
N ASN A 472 13.01 -4.48 -38.77
CA ASN A 472 14.07 -5.20 -38.05
C ASN A 472 13.71 -5.38 -36.57
N PHE A 473 13.17 -4.33 -35.92
CA PHE A 473 12.71 -4.43 -34.53
C PHE A 473 11.62 -5.50 -34.38
N GLN A 474 10.59 -5.45 -35.22
CA GLN A 474 9.47 -6.39 -35.19
C GLN A 474 9.94 -7.83 -35.45
N GLN A 475 10.85 -8.03 -36.41
CA GLN A 475 11.41 -9.34 -36.70
C GLN A 475 12.22 -9.88 -35.52
N MET A 476 13.10 -9.07 -34.93
CA MET A 476 13.90 -9.47 -33.78
C MET A 476 13.03 -9.74 -32.53
N PHE A 477 12.01 -8.92 -32.29
CA PHE A 477 11.07 -9.12 -31.18
C PHE A 477 10.30 -10.43 -31.35
N ASN A 478 9.74 -10.68 -32.55
CA ASN A 478 9.01 -11.91 -32.85
C ASN A 478 9.89 -13.16 -32.75
N ASN A 479 11.16 -13.07 -33.15
CA ASN A 479 12.11 -14.18 -32.98
C ASN A 479 12.37 -14.46 -31.51
N ASN A 480 12.62 -13.43 -30.69
CA ASN A 480 12.80 -13.64 -29.25
C ASN A 480 11.53 -14.18 -28.57
N LEU A 481 10.33 -13.78 -29.02
CA LEU A 481 9.08 -14.39 -28.52
C LEU A 481 8.97 -15.88 -28.89
N LYS A 482 9.45 -16.29 -30.08
CA LYS A 482 9.52 -17.70 -30.46
C LYS A 482 10.47 -18.46 -29.55
N ASP A 483 11.64 -17.89 -29.30
CA ASP A 483 12.66 -18.51 -28.45
C ASP A 483 12.21 -18.64 -26.99
N LEU A 484 11.29 -17.77 -26.56
CA LEU A 484 10.61 -17.84 -25.26
C LEU A 484 9.40 -18.80 -25.22
N GLY A 485 9.04 -19.44 -26.33
CA GLY A 485 7.85 -20.29 -26.45
C GLY A 485 6.52 -19.55 -26.49
N LEU A 486 6.54 -18.22 -26.64
CA LEU A 486 5.36 -17.35 -26.59
C LEU A 486 4.75 -17.05 -27.97
N SER A 487 5.37 -17.50 -29.06
CA SER A 487 4.97 -17.09 -30.42
C SER A 487 3.62 -17.59 -30.89
N THR A 488 3.18 -18.76 -30.42
CA THR A 488 1.88 -19.35 -30.80
C THR A 488 0.71 -18.49 -30.31
N TYR A 489 0.92 -17.76 -29.21
CA TYR A 489 -0.08 -16.95 -28.56
C TYR A 489 -0.30 -15.59 -29.24
N PHE A 490 0.77 -14.98 -29.75
CA PHE A 490 0.70 -13.63 -30.34
C PHE A 490 0.36 -13.59 -31.83
N ASN A 491 0.45 -14.72 -32.53
CA ASN A 491 -0.02 -14.82 -33.93
C ASN A 491 -1.55 -14.64 -34.06
N ASN A 492 -2.30 -14.81 -32.96
CA ASN A 492 -3.75 -14.54 -32.94
C ASN A 492 -4.05 -13.05 -32.71
N CYS A 493 -3.21 -12.33 -31.97
CA CYS A 493 -3.39 -10.89 -31.70
C CYS A 493 -3.13 -10.00 -32.91
N THR A 494 -2.37 -10.48 -33.90
CA THR A 494 -2.05 -9.75 -35.15
C THR A 494 -3.17 -9.80 -36.19
N ASN A 495 -4.20 -10.63 -36.00
CA ASN A 495 -5.23 -10.88 -37.02
C ASN A 495 -6.53 -10.09 -36.82
N SER A 496 -6.71 -9.39 -35.69
CA SER A 496 -7.91 -8.59 -35.41
C SER A 496 -7.52 -7.19 -34.94
N GLU A 497 -7.74 -6.19 -35.80
CA GLU A 497 -7.80 -4.73 -35.52
C GLU A 497 -6.66 -4.04 -34.73
N ASN A 498 -5.69 -4.76 -34.17
CA ASN A 498 -4.55 -4.26 -33.39
C ASN A 498 -3.34 -3.84 -34.28
N ASN A 499 -3.61 -3.44 -35.53
CA ASN A 499 -2.61 -2.81 -36.41
C ASN A 499 -2.17 -1.42 -35.89
N ASP A 500 -2.74 -0.94 -34.80
CA ASP A 500 -2.41 0.38 -34.23
C ASP A 500 -1.03 0.44 -33.57
N LEU A 501 -0.45 -0.70 -33.16
CA LEU A 501 0.98 -0.76 -32.76
C LEU A 501 1.93 -0.46 -33.92
N ILE A 502 1.51 -0.69 -35.17
CA ILE A 502 2.32 -0.50 -36.38
C ILE A 502 2.43 0.99 -36.74
N LYS A 503 1.56 1.85 -36.20
CA LYS A 503 1.56 3.31 -36.41
C LYS A 503 2.26 4.09 -35.28
N TRP A 504 2.77 3.42 -34.27
CA TRP A 504 3.17 3.95 -32.97
C TRP A 504 4.65 3.73 -32.70
#